data_AF-A0A4Y2C6A3-F1
#
_entry.id   AF-A0A4Y2C6A3-F1
#
_cell.length_a   1.000
_cell.length_b   1.000
_cell.length_c   1.000
_cell.angle_alpha   90.00
_cell.angle_beta   90.00
_cell.angle_gamma   90.00
#
_symmetry.space_group_name_H-M   'P 1'
#
loop_
_entity.id
_entity.type
_entity.pdbx_description
1 polymer ?
#
loop_
_entity_poly.entity_id
_entity_poly.type
_entity_poly.pdbx_seq_one_letter_code
_entity_poly.pdbx_strand_id
1 'polypeptide(L)'
;MPKALQLCNEEVSKILHLKSLGKTFKKISKLLNRSKGMIYHVLTRKTPYEPKPRSRRPRVADIRSDRRMQRMVSSQKMSAREITRASRLQISKNAVHRRII
;
A
#
# COMPACT_ATOMS: atom_id res chain seq x y z
N MET A 1 2.55 -2.65 10.43
CA MET A 1 1.92 -3.62 9.49
C MET A 1 0.56 -3.97 10.04
N PRO A 2 -0.56 -3.89 9.30
CA PRO A 2 -1.80 -4.43 9.84
C PRO A 2 -1.61 -5.93 10.03
N LYS A 3 -1.77 -6.38 11.27
CA LYS A 3 -1.62 -7.77 11.69
C LYS A 3 -2.74 -8.68 11.17
N ALA A 4 -3.75 -8.13 10.49
CA ALA A 4 -4.95 -8.85 10.10
C ALA A 4 -4.92 -9.21 8.62
N LEU A 5 -4.99 -10.52 8.34
CA LEU A 5 -5.47 -11.06 7.08
C LEU A 5 -6.77 -10.34 6.70
N GLN A 6 -6.85 -9.91 5.45
CA GLN A 6 -8.03 -9.29 4.85
C GLN A 6 -9.23 -10.24 5.06
N LEU A 7 -10.38 -9.71 5.50
CA LEU A 7 -11.58 -10.53 5.67
C LEU A 7 -12.07 -10.98 4.31
N CYS A 8 -12.41 -12.26 4.18
CA CYS A 8 -13.04 -12.76 2.96
C CYS A 8 -14.48 -12.23 2.86
N ASN A 9 -15.00 -12.10 1.64
CA ASN A 9 -16.37 -11.62 1.40
C ASN A 9 -17.42 -12.46 2.15
N GLU A 10 -17.21 -13.78 2.26
CA GLU A 10 -18.07 -14.67 3.03
C GLU A 10 -18.08 -14.35 4.54
N GLU A 11 -16.92 -14.02 5.12
CA GLU A 11 -16.83 -13.66 6.54
C GLU A 11 -17.57 -12.35 6.80
N VAL A 12 -17.48 -11.39 5.87
CA VAL A 12 -18.23 -10.13 5.93
C VAL A 12 -19.74 -10.39 5.91
N SER A 13 -20.22 -11.24 5.00
CA SER A 13 -21.63 -11.64 4.93
C SER A 13 -22.09 -12.33 6.22
N LYS A 14 -21.27 -13.24 6.79
CA LYS A 14 -21.56 -13.89 8.08
C LYS A 14 -21.65 -12.87 9.23
N ILE A 15 -20.77 -11.87 9.28
CA ILE A 15 -20.82 -10.80 10.29
C ILE A 15 -22.12 -10.01 10.19
N LEU A 16 -22.52 -9.62 8.98
CA LEU A 16 -23.75 -8.86 8.74
C LEU A 16 -25.00 -9.67 9.12
N HIS A 17 -25.04 -10.95 8.76
CA HIS A 17 -26.12 -11.85 9.13
C HIS A 17 -26.23 -12.06 10.65
N LEU A 18 -25.10 -12.27 11.35
CA LEU A 18 -25.12 -12.40 12.81
C LEU A 18 -25.56 -11.10 13.50
N LYS A 19 -25.28 -9.94 12.90
CA LYS A 19 -25.76 -8.65 13.39
C LYS A 19 -27.26 -8.48 13.21
N SER A 20 -27.84 -8.91 12.08
CA SER A 20 -29.29 -8.86 11.87
C SER A 20 -30.04 -9.81 12.80
N LEU A 21 -29.43 -10.94 13.19
CA LEU A 21 -29.93 -11.84 14.25
C LEU A 21 -29.78 -11.28 15.68
N GLY A 22 -29.35 -10.02 15.85
CA GLY A 22 -29.24 -9.36 17.15
C GLY A 22 -28.06 -9.82 18.02
N LYS A 23 -27.07 -10.53 17.46
CA LYS A 23 -25.91 -10.97 18.25
C LYS A 23 -25.00 -9.78 18.61
N THR A 24 -24.43 -9.81 19.82
CA THR A 24 -23.48 -8.78 20.27
C THR A 24 -22.11 -8.94 19.62
N PHE A 25 -21.35 -7.84 19.52
CA PHE A 25 -19.98 -7.84 18.98
C PHE A 25 -19.07 -8.88 19.64
N LYS A 26 -19.18 -9.07 20.97
CA LYS A 26 -18.41 -10.07 21.73
C LYS A 26 -18.77 -11.50 21.30
N LYS A 27 -20.04 -11.79 21.03
CA LYS A 27 -20.50 -13.11 20.61
C LYS A 27 -20.07 -13.41 19.18
N ILE A 28 -20.20 -12.45 18.28
CA ILE A 28 -19.71 -12.54 16.89
C ILE A 28 -18.20 -12.78 16.86
N SER A 29 -17.44 -12.06 17.70
CA SER A 29 -15.98 -12.21 17.83
C SER A 29 -15.56 -13.62 18.24
N LYS A 30 -16.27 -14.23 19.18
CA LYS A 30 -16.01 -15.61 19.60
C LYS A 30 -16.39 -16.62 18.53
N LEU A 31 -17.56 -16.45 17.88
CA LEU A 31 -18.06 -17.40 16.86
C LEU A 31 -17.18 -17.45 15.62
N LEU A 32 -16.68 -16.30 15.17
CA LEU A 32 -15.85 -16.20 13.97
C LEU A 32 -14.36 -16.24 14.28
N ASN A 33 -13.96 -16.35 15.55
CA ASN A 33 -12.57 -16.25 16.01
C ASN A 33 -11.83 -15.01 15.45
N ARG A 34 -12.51 -13.85 15.44
CA ARG A 34 -11.97 -12.57 14.94
C ARG A 34 -11.99 -11.50 16.01
N SER A 35 -11.11 -10.51 15.90
CA SER A 35 -11.02 -9.43 16.88
C SER A 35 -12.28 -8.54 16.87
N LYS A 36 -12.65 -8.01 18.04
CA LYS A 36 -13.80 -7.11 18.17
C LYS A 36 -13.65 -5.85 17.31
N GLY A 37 -12.43 -5.32 17.18
CA GLY A 37 -12.15 -4.14 16.36
C GLY A 37 -12.41 -4.37 14.87
N MET A 38 -12.10 -5.57 14.35
CA MET A 38 -12.41 -5.93 12.96
C MET A 38 -13.92 -5.96 12.71
N ILE A 39 -14.67 -6.59 13.62
CA ILE A 39 -16.13 -6.67 13.51
C ILE A 39 -16.75 -5.28 13.64
N TYR A 40 -16.25 -4.45 14.56
CA TYR A 40 -16.67 -3.05 14.67
C TYR A 40 -16.47 -2.33 13.34
N HIS A 41 -15.28 -2.42 12.73
CA HIS A 41 -15.01 -1.78 11.45
C HIS A 41 -15.91 -2.26 10.31
N VAL A 42 -16.24 -3.55 10.23
CA VAL A 42 -17.17 -4.08 9.23
C VAL A 42 -18.58 -3.54 9.42
N LEU A 43 -19.04 -3.42 10.67
CA LEU A 43 -20.41 -3.00 10.97
C LEU A 43 -20.61 -1.48 10.97
N THR A 44 -19.57 -0.69 11.25
CA THR A 44 -19.69 0.79 11.33
C THR A 44 -19.22 1.52 10.08
N ARG A 45 -18.41 0.90 9.21
CA ARG A 45 -17.98 1.56 7.96
C ARG A 45 -19.07 1.38 6.90
N LYS A 46 -19.57 2.50 6.37
CA LYS A 46 -20.54 2.52 5.25
C LYS A 46 -19.96 2.00 3.92
N THR A 47 -18.64 2.00 3.78
CA THR A 47 -17.95 1.49 2.59
C THR A 47 -17.55 0.02 2.78
N PRO A 48 -17.61 -0.82 1.74
CA PRO A 48 -17.06 -2.17 1.78
C PRO A 48 -15.66 -2.15 2.37
N TYR A 49 -15.28 -3.21 3.12
CA TYR A 49 -13.91 -3.40 3.58
C TYR A 49 -13.01 -3.78 2.39
N GLU A 50 -12.97 -2.94 1.36
CA GLU A 50 -11.85 -2.90 0.45
C GLU A 50 -10.85 -1.94 1.07
N PRO A 51 -9.74 -2.45 1.62
CA PRO A 51 -8.64 -1.58 1.99
C PRO A 51 -8.24 -0.85 0.71
N LYS A 52 -8.30 0.48 0.70
CA LYS A 52 -7.74 1.27 -0.40
C LYS A 52 -6.34 0.73 -0.69
N PRO A 53 -5.99 0.49 -1.96
CA PRO A 53 -4.66 0.02 -2.30
C PRO A 53 -3.66 1.00 -1.69
N ARG A 54 -2.69 0.47 -0.94
CA ARG A 54 -1.67 1.32 -0.32
C ARG A 54 -0.96 2.07 -1.43
N SER A 55 -1.05 3.40 -1.42
CA SER A 55 -0.18 4.22 -2.25
C SER A 55 1.26 3.88 -1.90
N ARG A 56 2.08 3.58 -2.91
CA ARG A 56 3.52 3.40 -2.67
C ARG A 56 4.07 4.68 -2.05
N ARG A 57 5.05 4.54 -1.15
CA ARG A 57 5.77 5.69 -0.58
C ARG A 57 6.27 6.58 -1.72
N PRO A 58 6.11 7.91 -1.63
CA PRO A 58 6.62 8.83 -2.62
C PRO A 58 8.10 8.54 -2.93
N ARG A 59 8.47 8.63 -4.21
CA ARG A 59 9.85 8.40 -4.64
C ARG A 59 10.72 9.51 -4.06
N VAL A 60 11.96 9.16 -3.70
CA VAL A 60 12.97 10.09 -3.14
C VAL A 60 13.34 11.23 -4.11
N ALA A 61 12.99 11.10 -5.39
CA ALA A 61 13.35 12.06 -6.42
C ALA A 61 12.09 12.61 -7.10
N ASP A 62 12.04 13.93 -7.26
CA ASP A 62 10.95 14.65 -7.90
C ASP A 62 10.93 14.43 -9.42
N ILE A 63 9.78 14.65 -10.06
CA ILE A 63 9.57 14.51 -11.51
C ILE A 63 10.64 15.27 -12.32
N ARG A 64 11.04 16.47 -11.86
CA ARG A 64 12.06 17.29 -12.53
C ARG A 64 13.43 16.62 -12.53
N SER A 65 13.77 15.97 -11.42
CA SER A 65 15.04 15.28 -11.24
C SER A 65 15.11 14.00 -12.09
N ASP A 66 13.99 13.29 -12.20
CA ASP A 66 13.84 12.13 -13.10
C ASP A 66 14.02 12.56 -14.57
N ARG A 67 13.41 13.67 -15.00
CA ARG A 67 13.61 14.24 -16.35
C ARG A 67 15.07 14.62 -16.60
N ARG A 68 15.76 15.18 -15.61
CA ARG A 68 17.18 15.52 -15.75
C ARG A 68 18.04 14.28 -15.94
N MET A 69 17.77 13.20 -15.17
CA MET A 69 18.47 11.92 -15.35
C MET A 69 18.22 11.30 -16.72
N GLN A 70 16.97 11.30 -17.20
CA GLN A 70 16.64 10.82 -18.55
C GLN A 70 17.42 11.56 -19.64
N ARG A 71 17.49 12.91 -19.55
CA ARG A 71 18.25 13.71 -20.53
C ARG A 71 19.75 13.38 -20.53
N MET A 72 20.35 13.22 -19.35
CA MET A 72 21.78 12.89 -19.25
C MET A 72 22.10 11.54 -19.89
N VAL A 73 21.21 10.57 -19.69
CA VAL A 73 21.30 9.22 -20.29
C VAL A 73 21.11 9.28 -21.81
N SER A 74 20.16 10.08 -22.30
CA SER A 74 19.91 10.19 -23.73
C SER A 74 21.02 10.92 -24.48
N SER A 75 21.71 11.87 -23.83
CA SER A 75 22.74 12.69 -24.48
C SER A 75 24.11 12.01 -24.56
N GLN A 76 24.47 11.19 -23.59
CA GLN A 76 25.81 10.59 -23.48
C GLN A 76 25.75 9.19 -22.86
N LYS A 77 26.71 8.33 -23.22
CA LYS A 77 26.93 7.04 -22.55
C LYS A 77 27.56 7.29 -21.18
N MET A 78 26.73 7.53 -20.18
CA MET A 78 27.14 7.69 -18.79
C MET A 78 26.87 6.44 -17.96
N SER A 79 27.77 6.13 -17.03
CA SER A 79 27.54 5.11 -16.01
C SER A 79 26.56 5.59 -14.94
N ALA A 80 25.88 4.65 -14.27
CA ALA A 80 24.96 4.99 -13.18
C ALA A 80 25.63 5.79 -12.04
N ARG A 81 26.93 5.57 -11.78
CA ARG A 81 27.69 6.32 -10.75
C ARG A 81 27.90 7.78 -11.16
N GLU A 82 28.20 8.02 -12.42
CA GLU A 82 28.36 9.38 -12.97
C GLU A 82 27.01 10.11 -12.97
N ILE A 83 25.91 9.42 -13.28
CA ILE A 83 24.56 9.99 -13.23
C ILE A 83 24.16 10.37 -11.80
N THR A 84 24.44 9.52 -10.79
CA THR A 84 24.20 9.88 -9.39
C THR A 84 25.01 11.12 -8.98
N ARG A 85 26.29 11.17 -9.34
CA ARG A 85 27.15 12.33 -9.04
C ARG A 85 26.67 13.61 -9.73
N ALA A 86 26.32 13.54 -11.02
CA ALA A 86 25.87 14.68 -11.82
C ALA A 86 24.47 15.16 -11.42
N SER A 87 23.58 14.24 -11.03
CA SER A 87 22.21 14.57 -10.59
C SER A 87 22.18 15.26 -9.24
N ARG A 88 23.24 15.14 -8.41
CA ARG A 88 23.33 15.64 -7.03
C ARG A 88 22.22 15.08 -6.10
N LEU A 89 21.70 13.91 -6.42
CA LEU A 89 20.64 13.26 -5.65
C LEU A 89 21.22 12.12 -4.82
N GLN A 90 20.77 11.99 -3.57
CA GLN A 90 21.14 10.85 -2.71
C GLN A 90 20.30 9.61 -3.09
N ILE A 91 20.59 9.03 -4.25
CA ILE A 91 19.84 7.93 -4.86
C ILE A 91 20.78 6.72 -5.03
N SER A 92 20.28 5.53 -4.67
CA SER A 92 21.03 4.28 -4.87
C SER A 92 21.21 3.94 -6.35
N LYS A 93 22.30 3.23 -6.67
CA LYS A 93 22.60 2.73 -8.02
C LYS A 93 21.41 1.98 -8.64
N ASN A 94 20.73 1.14 -7.87
CA ASN A 94 19.56 0.37 -8.32
C ASN A 94 18.38 1.28 -8.69
N ALA A 95 18.20 2.38 -7.97
CA ALA A 95 17.14 3.34 -8.26
C ALA A 95 17.47 4.19 -9.50
N VAL A 96 18.74 4.37 -9.86
CA VAL A 96 19.15 4.94 -11.15
C VAL A 96 18.88 3.95 -12.29
N HIS A 97 19.27 2.68 -12.14
CA HIS A 97 19.01 1.66 -13.17
C HIS A 97 17.51 1.49 -13.50
N ARG A 98 16.63 1.46 -12.48
CA ARG A 98 15.16 1.40 -12.67
C ARG A 98 14.56 2.61 -13.39
N ARG A 99 15.34 3.67 -13.60
CA ARG A 99 14.92 4.85 -14.36
C ARG A 99 15.52 4.87 -15.76
N ILE A 100 16.59 4.12 -16.01
CA ILE A 100 17.30 4.09 -17.30
C ILE A 100 16.73 2.99 -18.20
N ILE A 101 16.40 1.84 -17.61
CA ILE A 101 15.69 0.72 -18.24
C ILE A 101 14.22 1.08 -18.37
#